data_AF-A0A8S3D4C8-F1
#
_entry.id   AF-A0A8S3D4C8-F1
#
_cell.length_a   1.000
_cell.length_b   1.000
_cell.length_c   1.000
_cell.angle_alpha   90.00
_cell.angle_beta   90.00
_cell.angle_gamma   90.00
#
_symmetry.space_group_name_H-M   'P 1'
#
loop_
_entity.id
_entity.type
_entity.pdbx_description
1 polymer ?
#
loop_
_entity_poly.entity_id
_entity_poly.type
_entity_poly.pdbx_seq_one_letter_code
_entity_poly.pdbx_strand_id
1 'polypeptide(L)'
;MIYQSFQFINPMSGVSNNRVRVEFFVMSKCPDAMKCETLFLPSLLKLSSIVNFTLSFIAGETKLNEFSCMHGTDECLGNKQQLCIQDMYSQAIFIKYLQCQSKHIMTIPNNGEQCAKTTSENIIRWPDVQSCVNSNRANQLFHKSLERTRSASVRKSCTIYLNEQFWCMHDGFWSSCSEGRDEMSFIRAICS
;
A
#
# COMPACT_ATOMS: atom_id res chain seq x y z
N MET A 1 15.01 -35.39 50.20
CA MET A 1 13.94 -34.40 49.94
C MET A 1 14.11 -33.93 48.51
N ILE A 2 13.32 -34.50 47.60
CA ILE A 2 13.40 -34.27 46.16
C ILE A 2 12.31 -33.26 45.83
N TYR A 3 12.67 -32.05 45.41
CA TYR A 3 11.73 -31.05 44.95
C TYR A 3 11.21 -31.44 43.56
N GLN A 4 9.90 -31.70 43.46
CA GLN A 4 9.21 -31.86 42.19
C GLN A 4 9.09 -30.50 41.50
N SER A 5 9.66 -30.37 40.32
CA SER A 5 9.45 -29.26 39.40
C SER A 5 8.08 -29.41 38.73
N PHE A 6 7.15 -28.51 39.04
CA PHE A 6 5.93 -28.33 38.26
C PHE A 6 6.28 -27.69 36.91
N GLN A 7 6.15 -28.46 35.83
CA GLN A 7 6.10 -27.93 34.47
C GLN A 7 4.74 -27.25 34.28
N PHE A 8 4.72 -25.92 34.25
CA PHE A 8 3.58 -25.20 33.68
C PHE A 8 3.65 -25.30 32.16
N ILE A 9 2.68 -26.00 31.61
CA ILE A 9 2.43 -26.18 30.18
C ILE A 9 2.17 -24.81 29.59
N ASN A 10 3.00 -24.39 28.63
CA ASN A 10 2.83 -23.16 27.87
C ASN A 10 1.84 -23.45 26.72
N PRO A 11 0.61 -22.90 26.69
CA PRO A 11 -0.30 -23.17 25.59
C PRO A 11 0.01 -22.23 24.41
N MET A 12 0.39 -22.87 23.32
CA MET A 12 0.11 -22.50 21.93
C MET A 12 0.95 -21.38 21.32
N SER A 13 2.14 -21.80 20.89
CA SER A 13 2.72 -21.46 19.59
C SER A 13 1.67 -21.39 18.45
N GLY A 14 1.64 -20.25 17.76
CA GLY A 14 1.40 -20.18 16.31
C GLY A 14 -0.05 -20.15 15.83
N VAL A 15 -0.72 -19.00 15.95
CA VAL A 15 -1.80 -18.68 14.99
C VAL A 15 -1.12 -18.43 13.64
N SER A 16 -1.27 -19.36 12.69
CA SER A 16 -0.94 -19.10 11.28
C SER A 16 -1.85 -17.98 10.79
N ASN A 17 -1.32 -16.76 10.73
CA ASN A 17 -2.04 -15.58 10.28
C ASN A 17 -2.20 -15.65 8.75
N ASN A 18 -3.12 -16.48 8.26
CA ASN A 18 -3.46 -16.64 6.84
C ASN A 18 -4.21 -15.39 6.33
N ARG A 19 -3.54 -14.23 6.36
CA ARG A 19 -4.07 -13.00 5.75
C ARG A 19 -3.89 -13.06 4.24
N VAL A 20 -4.93 -12.65 3.52
CA VAL A 20 -4.85 -12.47 2.06
C VAL A 20 -3.93 -11.30 1.77
N ARG A 21 -2.94 -11.53 0.91
CA ARG A 21 -2.07 -10.46 0.41
C ARG A 21 -2.84 -9.70 -0.66
N VAL A 22 -3.10 -8.43 -0.42
CA VAL A 22 -3.68 -7.52 -1.41
C VAL A 22 -2.62 -6.50 -1.78
N GLU A 23 -2.26 -6.44 -3.05
CA GLU A 23 -1.23 -5.51 -3.52
C GLU A 23 -1.77 -4.69 -4.69
N PHE A 24 -1.70 -3.37 -4.57
CA PHE A 24 -1.99 -2.49 -5.71
C PHE A 24 -0.68 -1.97 -6.29
N PHE A 25 -0.55 -2.09 -7.61
CA PHE A 25 0.52 -1.51 -8.39
C PHE A 25 0.04 -0.20 -8.99
N VAL A 26 0.63 0.91 -8.56
CA VAL A 26 0.08 2.24 -8.78
C VAL A 26 1.15 3.28 -9.13
N MET A 27 0.69 4.45 -9.51
CA MET A 27 1.46 5.70 -9.46
C MET A 27 0.63 6.73 -8.70
N SER A 28 1.23 7.46 -7.76
CA SER A 28 0.46 8.30 -6.81
C SER A 28 -0.40 9.37 -7.48
N LYS A 29 -0.03 9.87 -8.67
CA LYS A 29 -0.80 10.89 -9.41
C LYS A 29 -1.65 10.32 -10.55
N CYS A 30 -1.72 8.99 -10.69
CA CYS A 30 -2.49 8.35 -11.75
C CYS A 30 -4.00 8.42 -11.48
N PRO A 31 -4.81 8.93 -12.43
CA PRO A 31 -6.27 8.93 -12.31
C PRO A 31 -6.87 7.54 -12.11
N ASP A 32 -6.31 6.50 -12.72
CA ASP A 32 -6.78 5.12 -12.55
C ASP A 32 -6.46 4.54 -11.17
N ALA A 33 -5.31 4.92 -10.58
CA ALA A 33 -5.00 4.61 -9.17
C ALA A 33 -6.05 5.22 -8.23
N MET A 34 -6.40 6.49 -8.45
CA MET A 34 -7.46 7.15 -7.68
C MET A 34 -8.79 6.38 -7.76
N LYS A 35 -9.15 5.83 -8.94
CA LYS A 35 -10.38 5.03 -9.10
C LYS A 35 -10.34 3.74 -8.28
N CYS A 36 -9.24 2.99 -8.35
CA CYS A 36 -9.04 1.81 -7.50
C CYS A 36 -9.09 2.14 -6.01
N GLU A 37 -8.34 3.16 -5.60
CA GLU A 37 -8.22 3.53 -4.20
C GLU A 37 -9.56 3.99 -3.62
N THR A 38 -10.30 4.82 -4.36
CA THR A 38 -11.64 5.28 -3.97
C THR A 38 -12.60 4.10 -3.81
N LEU A 39 -12.53 3.12 -4.72
CA LEU A 39 -13.47 2.00 -4.73
C LEU A 39 -13.14 0.94 -3.67
N PHE A 40 -11.87 0.61 -3.47
CA PHE A 40 -11.48 -0.60 -2.73
C PHE A 40 -10.84 -0.35 -1.36
N LEU A 41 -10.19 0.79 -1.12
CA LEU A 41 -9.62 1.09 0.20
C LEU A 41 -10.63 1.04 1.36
N PRO A 42 -11.90 1.47 1.19
CA PRO A 42 -12.89 1.33 2.26
C PRO A 42 -13.10 -0.12 2.72
N SER A 43 -13.10 -1.07 1.78
CA SER A 43 -13.19 -2.49 2.09
C SER A 43 -11.92 -3.03 2.73
N LEU A 44 -10.74 -2.62 2.26
CA LEU A 44 -9.47 -3.03 2.87
C LEU A 44 -9.33 -2.56 4.31
N LEU A 45 -9.89 -1.39 4.64
CA LEU A 45 -9.92 -0.91 6.02
C LEU A 45 -10.83 -1.78 6.90
N LYS A 46 -12.04 -2.11 6.41
CA LYS A 46 -12.99 -3.01 7.10
C LYS A 46 -12.41 -4.42 7.31
N LEU A 47 -11.63 -4.91 6.34
CA LEU A 47 -11.05 -6.26 6.33
C LEU A 47 -9.60 -6.31 6.87
N SER A 48 -9.14 -5.26 7.55
CA SER A 48 -7.74 -5.14 8.00
C SER A 48 -7.25 -6.26 8.92
N SER A 49 -8.14 -7.03 9.55
CA SER A 49 -7.80 -8.20 10.36
C SER A 49 -7.41 -9.44 9.53
N ILE A 50 -7.95 -9.55 8.31
CA ILE A 50 -7.76 -10.70 7.41
C ILE A 50 -6.97 -10.37 6.14
N VAL A 51 -6.63 -9.10 5.93
CA VAL A 51 -5.85 -8.63 4.77
C VAL A 51 -4.49 -8.08 5.20
N ASN A 52 -3.46 -8.42 4.43
CA ASN A 52 -2.20 -7.69 4.41
C ASN A 52 -2.14 -6.84 3.12
N PHE A 53 -2.28 -5.52 3.25
CA PHE A 53 -2.36 -4.59 2.13
C PHE A 53 -1.07 -3.81 1.92
N THR A 54 -0.60 -3.75 0.67
CA THR A 54 0.57 -2.98 0.26
C THR A 54 0.37 -2.27 -1.08
N LEU A 55 1.09 -1.17 -1.29
CA LEU A 55 1.34 -0.54 -2.58
C LEU A 55 2.72 -0.90 -3.10
N SER A 56 2.79 -1.10 -4.41
CA SER A 56 4.01 -1.13 -5.22
C SER A 56 3.91 -0.10 -6.35
N PHE A 57 5.03 0.51 -6.73
CA PHE A 57 5.03 1.66 -7.62
C PHE A 57 5.55 1.33 -9.01
N ILE A 58 4.90 1.90 -10.00
CA ILE A 58 5.36 1.92 -11.39
C ILE A 58 6.12 3.21 -11.60
N ALA A 59 7.43 3.10 -11.78
CA ALA A 59 8.32 4.20 -12.14
C ALA A 59 9.61 3.65 -12.77
N GLY A 60 10.43 4.54 -13.30
CA GLY A 60 11.79 4.27 -13.75
C GLY A 60 12.82 4.66 -12.69
N GLU A 61 14.03 4.15 -12.88
CA GLU A 61 15.23 4.58 -12.15
C GLU A 61 16.31 4.79 -13.20
N THR A 62 16.69 6.06 -13.43
CA THR A 62 17.63 6.45 -14.49
C THR A 62 19.07 6.22 -14.07
N LYS A 63 19.34 6.40 -12.78
CA LYS A 63 20.60 6.11 -12.08
C LYS A 63 20.25 5.71 -10.65
N LEU A 64 21.24 5.17 -9.91
CA LEU A 64 21.05 4.80 -8.51
C LEU A 64 20.42 5.95 -7.71
N ASN A 65 19.25 5.70 -7.15
CA ASN A 65 18.43 6.64 -6.36
C ASN A 65 17.84 7.84 -7.13
N GLU A 66 17.97 7.87 -8.46
CA GLU A 66 17.38 8.87 -9.35
C GLU A 66 16.15 8.28 -10.04
N PHE A 67 14.97 8.58 -9.50
CA PHE A 67 13.70 8.02 -9.95
C PHE A 67 13.02 8.92 -10.99
N SER A 68 12.39 8.28 -11.98
CA SER A 68 11.60 8.95 -13.03
C SER A 68 10.17 8.44 -12.99
N CYS A 69 9.19 9.35 -12.89
CA CYS A 69 7.78 9.01 -12.77
C CYS A 69 6.97 9.63 -13.92
N MET A 70 5.87 8.99 -14.31
CA MET A 70 5.10 9.39 -15.49
C MET A 70 4.47 10.77 -15.35
N HIS A 71 4.06 11.15 -14.13
CA HIS A 71 3.47 12.46 -13.85
C HIS A 71 4.48 13.43 -13.22
N GLY A 72 5.77 13.26 -13.52
CA GLY A 72 6.85 14.15 -13.11
C GLY A 72 7.37 13.93 -11.69
N THR A 73 8.22 14.84 -11.24
CA THR A 73 8.95 14.73 -9.97
C THR A 73 8.03 14.74 -8.75
N ASP A 74 6.91 15.46 -8.84
CA ASP A 74 5.89 15.51 -7.79
C ASP A 74 5.30 14.13 -7.49
N GLU A 75 5.08 13.32 -8.52
CA GLU A 75 4.64 11.94 -8.36
C GLU A 75 5.71 11.10 -7.68
N CYS A 76 6.99 11.24 -8.05
CA CYS A 76 8.06 10.51 -7.39
C CYS A 76 8.14 10.87 -5.90
N LEU A 77 7.94 12.14 -5.55
CA LEU A 77 7.90 12.58 -4.16
C LEU A 77 6.66 12.04 -3.42
N GLY A 78 5.50 12.00 -4.10
CA GLY A 78 4.27 11.38 -3.60
C GLY A 78 4.44 9.87 -3.34
N ASN A 79 5.06 9.14 -4.27
CA ASN A 79 5.39 7.73 -4.12
C ASN A 79 6.29 7.50 -2.89
N LYS A 80 7.33 8.33 -2.71
CA LYS A 80 8.19 8.27 -1.50
C LYS A 80 7.41 8.52 -0.21
N GLN A 81 6.49 9.50 -0.19
CA GLN A 81 5.63 9.73 0.98
C GLN A 81 4.81 8.49 1.31
N GLN A 82 4.13 7.91 0.32
CA GLN A 82 3.28 6.72 0.51
C GLN A 82 4.11 5.51 0.97
N LEU A 83 5.29 5.29 0.40
CA LEU A 83 6.23 4.24 0.84
C LEU A 83 6.70 4.44 2.28
N CYS A 84 7.05 5.66 2.68
CA CYS A 84 7.44 5.97 4.05
C CYS A 84 6.28 5.74 5.03
N ILE A 85 5.06 6.14 4.69
CA ILE A 85 3.89 5.89 5.54
C ILE A 85 3.62 4.39 5.68
N GLN A 86 3.65 3.65 4.57
CA GLN A 86 3.46 2.19 4.55
C GLN A 86 4.47 1.46 5.43
N ASP A 87 5.72 1.91 5.43
CA ASP A 87 6.82 1.29 6.16
C ASP A 87 6.87 1.68 7.65
N MET A 88 6.34 2.85 8.03
CA MET A 88 6.44 3.39 9.39
C MET A 88 5.17 3.20 10.23
N TYR A 89 4.00 3.06 9.61
CA TYR A 89 2.72 3.09 10.32
C TYR A 89 1.89 1.83 10.06
N SER A 90 0.85 1.64 10.86
CA SER A 90 -0.06 0.50 10.68
C SER A 90 -0.82 0.59 9.36
N GLN A 91 -1.20 -0.56 8.80
CA GLN A 91 -2.01 -0.65 7.59
C GLN A 91 -3.29 0.21 7.66
N ALA A 92 -3.97 0.27 8.81
CA ALA A 92 -5.17 1.08 8.96
C ALA A 92 -4.87 2.60 8.82
N ILE A 93 -3.77 3.07 9.40
CA ILE A 93 -3.32 4.46 9.26
C ILE A 93 -2.91 4.74 7.81
N PHE A 94 -2.15 3.82 7.20
CA PHE A 94 -1.73 3.93 5.81
C PHE A 94 -2.93 4.02 4.85
N ILE A 95 -3.92 3.14 5.00
CA ILE A 95 -5.14 3.15 4.17
C ILE A 95 -5.89 4.48 4.32
N LYS A 96 -6.07 4.98 5.55
CA LYS A 96 -6.75 6.27 5.77
C LYS A 96 -5.97 7.43 5.13
N TYR A 97 -4.64 7.42 5.24
CA TYR A 97 -3.77 8.41 4.58
C TYR A 97 -3.96 8.39 3.06
N LEU A 98 -3.91 7.21 2.43
CA LEU A 98 -4.13 7.05 0.99
C LEU A 98 -5.51 7.57 0.56
N GLN A 99 -6.58 7.21 1.30
CA GLN A 99 -7.95 7.69 1.02
C GLN A 99 -8.08 9.21 1.05
N CYS A 100 -7.29 9.90 1.89
CA CYS A 100 -7.25 11.36 1.84
C CYS A 100 -6.45 11.86 0.65
N GLN A 101 -5.28 11.27 0.40
CA GLN A 101 -4.35 11.75 -0.61
C GLN A 101 -4.93 11.60 -2.02
N SER A 102 -5.59 10.48 -2.32
CA SER A 102 -6.18 10.21 -3.64
C SER A 102 -7.39 11.07 -3.98
N LYS A 103 -8.07 11.68 -3.00
CA LYS A 103 -9.16 12.64 -3.30
C LYS A 103 -8.71 13.84 -4.12
N HIS A 104 -7.43 14.19 -4.02
CA HIS A 104 -6.85 15.35 -4.68
C HIS A 104 -5.49 15.01 -5.31
N ILE A 105 -5.46 14.04 -6.24
CA ILE A 105 -4.21 13.58 -6.88
C ILE A 105 -3.36 14.69 -7.50
N MET A 106 -3.99 15.76 -8.00
CA MET A 106 -3.26 16.86 -8.64
C MET A 106 -2.36 17.63 -7.66
N THR A 107 -2.72 17.67 -6.38
CA THR A 107 -1.98 18.40 -5.34
C THR A 107 -0.99 17.51 -4.58
N ILE A 108 -0.85 16.24 -4.96
CA ILE A 108 0.26 15.40 -4.49
C ILE A 108 1.57 15.99 -5.03
N PRO A 109 2.60 16.16 -4.20
CA PRO A 109 2.76 15.66 -2.82
C PRO A 109 2.35 16.63 -1.70
N ASN A 110 1.94 17.86 -2.05
CA ASN A 110 1.69 18.96 -1.12
C ASN A 110 0.50 18.71 -0.19
N ASN A 111 -0.45 17.87 -0.57
CA ASN A 111 -1.56 17.45 0.29
C ASN A 111 -1.14 16.47 1.41
N GLY A 112 0.07 15.93 1.39
CA GLY A 112 0.50 14.87 2.30
C GLY A 112 0.46 15.27 3.78
N GLU A 113 0.96 16.45 4.14
CA GLU A 113 0.97 16.90 5.54
C GLU A 113 -0.45 17.05 6.10
N GLN A 114 -1.35 17.64 5.29
CA GLN A 114 -2.74 17.81 5.68
C GLN A 114 -3.44 16.45 5.84
N CYS A 115 -3.16 15.48 4.96
CA CYS A 115 -3.68 14.13 5.08
C CYS A 115 -3.13 13.40 6.30
N ALA A 116 -1.83 13.55 6.61
CA ALA A 116 -1.24 13.01 7.82
C ALA A 116 -1.94 13.51 9.09
N LYS A 117 -2.21 14.81 9.18
CA LYS A 117 -2.91 15.44 10.32
C LYS A 117 -4.35 14.95 10.46
N THR A 118 -5.10 14.88 9.36
CA THR A 118 -6.56 14.63 9.40
C THR A 118 -6.95 13.16 9.50
N THR A 119 -6.10 12.23 9.04
CA THR A 119 -6.49 10.81 8.88
C THR A 119 -6.01 9.89 9.99
N SER A 120 -5.12 10.38 10.85
CA SER A 120 -4.40 9.55 11.80
C SER A 120 -4.62 9.92 13.26
N GLU A 121 -5.58 10.79 13.57
CA GLU A 121 -5.76 11.31 14.95
C GLU A 121 -4.44 11.88 15.53
N ASN A 122 -3.64 12.51 14.67
CA ASN A 122 -2.28 13.01 14.96
C ASN A 122 -1.22 11.94 15.30
N ILE A 123 -1.47 10.66 15.00
CA ILE A 123 -0.46 9.59 15.16
C ILE A 123 0.67 9.76 14.13
N ILE A 124 0.37 10.17 12.89
CA ILE A 124 1.41 10.44 11.90
C ILE A 124 2.15 11.73 12.29
N ARG A 125 3.42 11.57 12.62
CA ARG A 125 4.34 12.70 12.83
C ARG A 125 4.96 13.10 11.51
N TRP A 126 4.46 14.18 10.93
CA TRP A 126 4.94 14.66 9.63
C TRP A 126 6.45 14.92 9.53
N PRO A 127 7.13 15.50 10.54
CA PRO A 127 8.58 15.66 10.50
C PRO A 127 9.34 14.33 10.32
N ASP A 128 8.83 13.25 10.91
CA ASP A 128 9.45 11.92 10.82
C ASP A 128 9.24 11.34 9.40
N VAL A 129 8.08 11.60 8.79
CA VAL A 129 7.80 11.25 7.38
C VAL A 129 8.72 12.02 6.44
N GLN A 130 8.88 13.33 6.65
CA GLN A 130 9.81 14.16 5.86
C GLN A 130 11.25 13.68 6.01
N SER A 131 11.65 13.29 7.23
CA SER A 131 12.96 12.69 7.47
C SER A 131 13.14 11.39 6.66
N CYS A 132 12.14 10.51 6.68
CA CYS A 132 12.16 9.29 5.86
C CYS A 132 12.28 9.60 4.37
N VAL A 133 11.42 10.48 3.84
CA VAL A 133 11.36 10.85 2.41
C VAL A 133 12.71 11.37 1.89
N ASN A 134 13.44 12.12 2.71
CA ASN A 134 14.74 12.69 2.36
C ASN A 134 15.93 11.76 2.66
N SER A 135 15.68 10.52 3.11
CA SER A 135 16.73 9.59 3.52
C SER A 135 17.01 8.52 2.48
N ASN A 136 18.14 7.83 2.66
CA ASN A 136 18.45 6.60 1.90
C ASN A 136 17.40 5.50 2.10
N ARG A 137 16.67 5.50 3.23
CA ARG A 137 15.58 4.55 3.48
C ARG A 137 14.47 4.69 2.43
N ALA A 138 14.05 5.91 2.11
CA ALA A 138 13.05 6.12 1.06
C ALA A 138 13.55 5.66 -0.31
N ASN A 139 14.84 5.87 -0.62
CA ASN A 139 15.41 5.39 -1.88
C ASN A 139 15.43 3.85 -1.94
N GLN A 140 15.80 3.18 -0.84
CA GLN A 140 15.77 1.72 -0.76
C GLN A 140 14.34 1.16 -0.86
N LEU A 141 13.37 1.79 -0.20
CA LEU A 141 11.96 1.41 -0.31
C LEU A 141 11.47 1.54 -1.75
N PHE A 142 11.83 2.63 -2.42
CA PHE A 142 11.41 2.86 -3.80
C PHE A 142 12.08 1.87 -4.75
N HIS A 143 13.39 1.62 -4.60
CA HIS A 143 14.10 0.61 -5.37
C HIS A 143 13.46 -0.79 -5.23
N LYS A 144 13.20 -1.24 -4.00
CA LYS A 144 12.50 -2.51 -3.73
C LYS A 144 11.11 -2.55 -4.37
N SER A 145 10.40 -1.43 -4.34
CA SER A 145 9.10 -1.30 -4.98
C SER A 145 9.19 -1.47 -6.51
N LEU A 146 10.22 -0.91 -7.15
CA LEU A 146 10.47 -1.09 -8.57
C LEU A 146 10.85 -2.53 -8.92
N GLU A 147 11.69 -3.18 -8.12
CA GLU A 147 12.03 -4.60 -8.28
C GLU A 147 10.77 -5.47 -8.17
N ARG A 148 9.91 -5.20 -7.19
CA ARG A 148 8.63 -5.88 -7.02
C ARG A 148 7.73 -5.71 -8.25
N THR A 149 7.52 -4.49 -8.72
CA THR A 149 6.75 -4.20 -9.94
C THR A 149 7.33 -4.88 -11.18
N ARG A 150 8.67 -4.91 -11.32
CA ARG A 150 9.35 -5.63 -12.42
C ARG A 150 9.12 -7.13 -12.34
N SER A 151 9.28 -7.73 -11.16
CA SER A 151 9.08 -9.17 -10.93
C SER A 151 7.64 -9.62 -11.23
N ALA A 152 6.66 -8.76 -10.93
CA ALA A 152 5.26 -8.99 -11.24
C ALA A 152 4.92 -8.73 -12.73
N SER A 153 5.87 -8.27 -13.54
CA SER A 153 5.64 -7.85 -14.94
C SER A 153 4.52 -6.82 -15.12
N VAL A 154 4.27 -6.00 -14.09
CA VAL A 154 3.21 -4.99 -14.13
C VAL A 154 3.72 -3.71 -14.81
N ARG A 155 2.87 -3.11 -15.65
CA ARG A 155 3.17 -1.90 -16.43
C ARG A 155 2.10 -0.82 -16.36
N LYS A 156 0.91 -1.13 -15.82
CA LYS A 156 -0.24 -0.25 -15.83
C LYS A 156 -0.73 0.03 -14.42
N SER A 157 -0.88 1.31 -14.11
CA SER A 157 -1.59 1.77 -12.92
C SER A 157 -3.04 1.98 -13.34
N CYS A 158 -4.05 1.44 -12.66
CA CYS A 158 -4.00 0.62 -11.45
C CYS A 158 -4.08 -0.87 -11.78
N THR A 159 -3.18 -1.69 -11.23
CA THR A 159 -3.26 -3.16 -11.29
C THR A 159 -3.35 -3.74 -9.89
N ILE A 160 -4.26 -4.68 -9.65
CA ILE A 160 -4.54 -5.28 -8.34
C ILE A 160 -4.19 -6.76 -8.36
N TYR A 161 -3.46 -7.19 -7.34
CA TYR A 161 -3.10 -8.58 -7.10
C TYR A 161 -3.71 -9.07 -5.78
N LEU A 162 -4.18 -10.32 -5.78
CA LEU A 162 -4.63 -11.07 -4.61
C LEU A 162 -3.77 -12.33 -4.50
N ASN A 163 -3.09 -12.53 -3.36
CA ASN A 163 -2.16 -13.65 -3.13
C ASN A 163 -1.17 -13.87 -4.29
N GLU A 164 -0.55 -12.77 -4.75
CA GLU A 164 0.41 -12.73 -5.87
C GLU A 164 -0.17 -13.10 -7.25
N GLN A 165 -1.49 -13.29 -7.35
CA GLN A 165 -2.19 -13.50 -8.61
C GLN A 165 -2.84 -12.19 -9.07
N PHE A 166 -2.72 -11.90 -10.35
CA PHE A 166 -3.43 -10.78 -10.97
C PHE A 166 -4.95 -10.96 -10.82
N TRP A 167 -5.63 -9.93 -10.32
CA TRP A 167 -7.07 -9.95 -10.08
C TRP A 167 -7.86 -9.01 -10.97
N CYS A 168 -7.43 -7.75 -11.10
CA CYS A 168 -8.22 -6.72 -11.80
C CYS A 168 -7.31 -5.53 -12.15
N MET A 169 -7.66 -4.81 -13.21
CA MET A 169 -6.94 -3.62 -13.65
C MET A 169 -7.91 -2.53 -14.09
N HIS A 170 -7.57 -1.27 -13.82
CA HIS A 170 -8.22 -0.10 -14.40
C HIS A 170 -7.20 0.67 -15.24
N ASP A 171 -7.50 0.87 -16.52
CA ASP A 171 -6.73 1.67 -17.48
C ASP A 171 -7.69 2.32 -18.46
N GLY A 172 -8.28 3.46 -18.04
CA GLY A 172 -9.45 4.08 -18.67
C GLY A 172 -10.77 3.31 -18.48
N PHE A 173 -10.71 1.97 -18.41
CA PHE A 173 -11.81 1.07 -18.09
C PHE A 173 -11.35 -0.12 -17.24
N TRP A 174 -12.29 -0.73 -16.52
CA TRP A 174 -12.05 -1.98 -15.78
C TRP A 174 -11.86 -3.15 -16.73
N SER A 175 -10.83 -3.95 -16.50
CA SER A 175 -10.53 -5.15 -17.29
C SER A 175 -10.10 -6.32 -16.40
N SER A 176 -10.48 -7.51 -16.85
CA SER A 176 -10.06 -8.80 -16.28
C SER A 176 -10.44 -9.03 -14.80
N CYS A 177 -11.54 -8.45 -14.34
CA CYS A 177 -12.06 -8.59 -12.98
C CYS A 177 -13.11 -9.72 -12.93
N SER A 178 -12.67 -10.97 -12.82
CA SER A 178 -13.48 -12.19 -13.02
C SER A 178 -14.69 -12.32 -12.10
N GLU A 179 -14.58 -11.89 -10.84
CA GLU A 179 -15.62 -12.00 -9.82
C GLU A 179 -16.57 -10.79 -9.81
N GLY A 180 -16.32 -9.82 -10.69
CA GLY A 180 -16.98 -8.52 -10.79
C GLY A 180 -16.04 -7.35 -10.47
N ARG A 181 -16.54 -6.13 -10.64
CA ARG A 181 -15.76 -4.88 -10.61
C ARG A 181 -16.26 -3.86 -9.58
N ASP A 182 -17.01 -4.34 -8.60
CA ASP A 182 -17.57 -3.54 -7.51
C ASP A 182 -16.99 -3.95 -6.15
N GLU A 183 -17.31 -3.17 -5.11
CA GLU A 183 -16.83 -3.40 -3.74
C GLU A 183 -17.18 -4.82 -3.25
N MET A 184 -18.39 -5.32 -3.55
CA MET A 184 -18.85 -6.63 -3.10
C MET A 184 -18.09 -7.77 -3.77
N SER A 185 -17.80 -7.64 -5.06
CA SER A 185 -17.01 -8.59 -5.83
C SER A 185 -15.59 -8.71 -5.29
N PHE A 186 -15.00 -7.58 -4.91
CA PHE A 186 -13.69 -7.54 -4.28
C PHE A 186 -13.68 -8.18 -2.89
N ILE A 187 -14.69 -7.90 -2.05
CA ILE A 187 -14.85 -8.57 -0.76
C ILE A 187 -14.99 -10.09 -0.95
N ARG A 188 -15.78 -10.55 -1.93
CA ARG A 188 -15.92 -11.99 -2.22
C ARG A 188 -14.58 -12.61 -2.62
N ALA A 189 -13.80 -11.95 -3.46
CA ALA A 189 -12.49 -12.43 -3.89
C ALA A 189 -11.45 -12.49 -2.75
N ILE A 190 -11.57 -11.62 -1.74
CA ILE A 190 -10.73 -11.68 -0.52
C ILE A 190 -11.18 -12.82 0.41
N CYS A 191 -12.46 -13.12 0.45
CA CYS A 191 -13.04 -14.09 1.40
C CYS A 191 -13.19 -15.52 0.83
N SER A 192 -12.81 -15.75 -0.42
CA SER A 192 -12.82 -17.08 -1.07
C SER A 192 -11.59 -17.90 -0.71
#